data_AF-A0A836X1Q6-F1
#
_entry.id   AF-A0A836X1Q6-F1
#
_cell.length_a   1.000
_cell.length_b   1.000
_cell.length_c   1.000
_cell.angle_alpha   90.00
_cell.angle_beta   90.00
_cell.angle_gamma   90.00
#
_symmetry.space_group_name_H-M   'P 1'
#
loop_
_entity.id
_entity.type
_entity.pdbx_description
1 polymer ?
#
loop_
_entity_poly.entity_id
_entity_poly.type
_entity_poly.pdbx_seq_one_letter_code
_entity_poly.pdbx_strand_id
1 'polypeptide(L)'
;MRVNNGEFVRSSLLAGLGVGYLPAFMVSQNVKSGAIATALDDYIRPATAVYAVYSHSRYLSAKVRAFVDFMVERLANNPFHL
;
A
#
# COMPACT_ATOMS: atom_id res chain seq x y z
N MET A 1 -13.85 13.25 10.35
CA MET A 1 -13.88 13.27 8.87
C MET A 1 -14.15 11.85 8.38
N ARG A 2 -15.04 11.64 7.40
CA ARG A 2 -15.25 10.33 6.76
C ARG A 2 -14.72 10.40 5.33
N VAL A 3 -13.82 9.50 4.97
CA VAL A 3 -13.21 9.42 3.64
C VAL A 3 -13.21 7.98 3.16
N ASN A 4 -13.24 7.79 1.84
CA ASN A 4 -13.25 6.47 1.18
C ASN A 4 -12.02 6.25 0.26
N ASN A 5 -10.98 7.08 0.41
CA ASN A 5 -9.76 7.05 -0.38
C ASN A 5 -8.54 7.26 0.53
N GLY A 6 -7.54 6.39 0.40
CA GLY A 6 -6.30 6.45 1.17
C GLY A 6 -5.50 7.74 0.96
N GLU A 7 -5.51 8.33 -0.24
CA GLU A 7 -4.76 9.58 -0.50
C GLU A 7 -5.32 10.77 0.28
N PHE A 8 -6.64 10.81 0.48
CA PHE A 8 -7.28 11.83 1.31
C PHE A 8 -6.97 11.64 2.80
N VAL A 9 -6.88 10.38 3.27
CA VAL A 9 -6.40 10.09 4.62
C VAL A 9 -4.97 10.62 4.77
N ARG A 10 -4.07 10.30 3.84
CA ARG A 10 -2.67 10.73 3.87
C ARG A 10 -2.53 12.24 3.88
N SER A 11 -3.24 12.94 2.99
CA SER A 11 -3.23 14.40 2.93
C SER A 11 -3.72 15.03 4.24
N SER A 12 -4.68 14.39 4.89
CA SER A 12 -5.22 14.85 6.18
C SER A 12 -4.25 14.64 7.34
N LEU A 13 -3.44 13.56 7.31
CA LEU A 13 -2.34 13.36 8.25
C LEU A 13 -1.29 14.46 8.11
N LEU A 14 -0.89 14.78 6.88
CA LEU A 14 0.09 15.84 6.61
C LEU A 14 -0.43 17.24 7.00
N ALA A 15 -1.75 17.43 6.98
CA ALA A 15 -2.40 18.65 7.46
C ALA A 15 -2.62 18.68 8.99
N GLY A 16 -2.16 17.67 9.74
CA GLY A 16 -2.28 17.61 11.19
C GLY A 16 -3.70 17.35 11.71
N LEU A 17 -4.58 16.78 10.88
CA LEU A 17 -6.00 16.57 11.21
C LEU A 17 -6.27 15.33 12.08
N GLY A 18 -5.22 14.64 12.55
CA GLY A 18 -5.31 13.56 13.52
C GLY A 18 -4.54 12.30 13.15
N VAL A 19 -5.11 11.13 13.51
CA VAL A 19 -4.53 9.79 13.33
C VAL A 19 -5.25 9.04 12.21
N GLY A 20 -4.54 8.17 11.49
CA GLY A 20 -5.07 7.42 10.34
C GLY A 20 -4.37 6.07 10.16
N TYR A 21 -5.08 5.12 9.58
CA TYR A 21 -4.58 3.77 9.31
C TYR A 21 -4.42 3.58 7.80
N LEU A 22 -3.18 3.43 7.34
CA LEU A 22 -2.82 3.33 5.93
C LEU A 22 -1.78 2.24 5.71
N PRO A 23 -1.76 1.62 4.52
CA PRO A 23 -0.64 0.79 4.11
C PRO A 23 0.66 1.59 4.12
N ALA A 24 1.74 0.97 4.60
CA ALA A 24 3.05 1.60 4.73
C ALA A 24 3.58 2.16 3.39
N PHE A 25 3.22 1.57 2.25
CA PHE A 25 3.64 2.08 0.94
C PHE A 25 3.17 3.50 0.63
N MET A 26 2.05 3.92 1.22
CA MET A 26 1.50 5.26 1.00
C MET A 26 2.24 6.32 1.82
N VAL A 27 2.85 5.94 2.95
CA VAL A 27 3.38 6.89 3.94
C VAL A 27 4.85 6.68 4.29
N SER A 28 5.52 5.66 3.76
CA SER A 28 6.91 5.31 4.11
C SER A 28 7.88 6.48 3.97
N GLN A 29 7.77 7.27 2.90
CA GLN A 29 8.61 8.46 2.71
C GLN A 29 8.28 9.58 3.71
N ASN A 30 7.02 9.73 4.07
CA ASN A 30 6.58 10.71 5.07
C ASN A 30 7.03 10.34 6.48
N VAL A 31 7.05 9.05 6.79
CA VAL A 31 7.61 8.53 8.05
C VAL A 31 9.12 8.72 8.08
N LYS A 32 9.83 8.36 7.01
CA LYS A 32 11.28 8.57 6.88
C LYS A 32 11.68 10.03 6.99
N SER A 33 10.86 10.94 6.47
CA SER A 33 11.12 12.39 6.57
C SER A 33 10.69 12.99 7.92
N GLY A 34 10.05 12.22 8.81
CA GLY A 34 9.48 12.72 10.06
C GLY A 34 8.22 13.58 9.91
N ALA A 35 7.64 13.65 8.71
CA ALA A 35 6.39 14.39 8.47
C ALA A 35 5.16 13.66 9.04
N ILE A 36 5.24 12.34 9.22
CA ILE A 36 4.26 11.51 9.88
C ILE A 36 5.00 10.64 10.90
N ALA A 37 4.47 10.49 12.11
CA ALA A 37 4.97 9.54 13.11
C ALA A 37 4.07 8.30 13.15
N THR A 38 4.66 7.14 13.47
CA THR A 38 3.91 5.91 13.75
C THR A 38 3.31 5.95 15.15
N ALA A 39 2.26 5.17 15.38
CA ALA A 39 1.59 5.07 16.66
C ALA A 39 0.85 3.73 16.75
N LEU A 40 0.68 3.23 17.98
CA LEU A 40 0.00 1.95 18.26
C LEU A 40 0.65 0.75 17.55
N ASP A 41 1.99 0.75 17.43
CA ASP A 41 2.73 -0.25 16.66
C ASP A 41 2.50 -1.68 17.18
N ASP A 42 2.26 -1.85 18.47
CA ASP A 42 1.92 -3.13 19.12
C ASP A 42 0.54 -3.69 18.73
N TYR A 43 -0.32 -2.87 18.11
CA TYR A 43 -1.70 -3.22 17.74
C TYR A 43 -1.88 -3.38 16.22
N ILE A 44 -0.80 -3.38 15.45
CA ILE A 44 -0.85 -3.49 14.00
C ILE A 44 -1.09 -4.95 13.56
N ARG A 45 -2.05 -5.15 12.66
CA ARG A 45 -2.31 -6.45 12.04
C ARG A 45 -1.20 -6.85 11.05
N PRO A 46 -1.00 -8.17 10.82
CA PRO A 46 -0.08 -8.64 9.78
C PRO A 46 -0.34 -7.98 8.44
N ALA A 47 0.74 -7.74 7.67
CA ALA A 47 0.65 -7.10 6.37
C ALA A 47 -0.33 -7.84 5.45
N THR A 48 -1.22 -7.08 4.81
CA THR A 48 -2.14 -7.61 3.80
C THR A 48 -1.39 -7.81 2.48
N ALA A 49 -1.58 -8.98 1.86
CA ALA A 49 -1.02 -9.24 0.53
C ALA A 49 -1.70 -8.41 -0.57
N VAL A 50 -0.93 -8.05 -1.59
CA VAL A 50 -1.43 -7.43 -2.83
C VAL A 50 -1.62 -8.53 -3.86
N TYR A 51 -2.80 -8.56 -4.49
CA TYR A 51 -3.17 -9.60 -5.45
C TYR A 51 -3.36 -9.01 -6.85
N ALA A 52 -2.81 -9.67 -7.85
CA ALA A 52 -3.18 -9.42 -9.24
C ALA A 52 -4.45 -10.21 -9.58
N VAL A 53 -5.54 -9.51 -9.88
CA VAL A 53 -6.83 -10.11 -10.22
C VAL A 53 -7.11 -9.91 -11.71
N TYR A 54 -7.48 -10.99 -12.39
CA TYR A 54 -7.82 -11.00 -13.81
C TYR A 54 -8.99 -11.95 -14.06
N SER A 55 -9.72 -11.74 -15.16
CA SER A 55 -10.86 -12.60 -15.51
C SER A 55 -10.41 -14.04 -15.73
N HIS A 56 -11.19 -15.00 -15.23
CA HIS A 56 -10.91 -16.40 -15.45
C HIS A 56 -11.10 -16.73 -16.94
N SER A 57 -10.02 -17.16 -17.59
CA SER A 57 -10.02 -17.61 -18.98
C SER A 57 -9.39 -18.99 -19.04
N ARG A 58 -9.91 -19.86 -19.92
CA ARG A 58 -9.36 -21.20 -20.16
C ARG A 58 -7.86 -21.15 -20.53
N TYR A 59 -7.44 -20.06 -21.16
CA TYR A 59 -6.04 -19.76 -21.42
C TYR A 59 -5.75 -18.30 -21.02
N LEU A 60 -4.82 -18.10 -20.08
CA LEU A 60 -4.31 -16.78 -19.76
C LEU A 60 -3.45 -16.29 -20.93
N SER A 61 -3.69 -15.08 -21.43
CA SER A 61 -2.88 -14.56 -22.54
C SER A 61 -1.42 -14.39 -22.12
N ALA A 62 -0.50 -14.69 -23.03
CA ALA A 62 0.94 -14.54 -22.78
C ALA A 62 1.31 -13.10 -22.36
N LYS A 63 0.62 -12.10 -22.91
CA LYS A 63 0.77 -10.69 -22.54
C LYS A 63 0.41 -10.43 -21.08
N VAL A 64 -0.72 -10.96 -20.59
CA VAL A 64 -1.13 -10.77 -19.18
C VAL A 64 -0.16 -11.49 -18.26
N ARG A 65 0.24 -12.72 -18.59
CA ARG A 65 1.24 -13.46 -17.82
C ARG A 65 2.56 -12.68 -17.70
N ALA A 66 3.12 -12.24 -18.83
CA ALA A 66 4.36 -11.47 -18.84
C ALA A 66 4.25 -10.18 -18.03
N PHE A 67 3.12 -9.49 -18.07
CA PHE A 67 2.89 -8.29 -17.25
C PHE A 67 2.80 -8.62 -15.74
N VAL A 68 2.08 -9.67 -15.36
CA VAL A 68 1.99 -10.11 -13.96
C VAL A 68 3.37 -10.51 -13.45
N ASP A 69 4.13 -11.29 -14.20
CA ASP A 69 5.49 -11.72 -13.83
C ASP A 69 6.41 -10.50 -13.62
N PHE A 70 6.37 -9.53 -14.54
CA PHE A 70 7.10 -8.25 -14.42
C PHE A 70 6.71 -7.48 -13.16
N MET A 71 5.41 -7.37 -12.85
CA MET A 71 4.92 -6.64 -11.67
C MET A 71 5.31 -7.36 -10.38
N VAL A 72 5.21 -8.69 -10.33
CA VAL A 72 5.61 -9.49 -9.15
C VAL A 72 7.09 -9.31 -8.86
N GLU A 73 7.96 -9.40 -9.87
CA GLU A 73 9.39 -9.18 -9.70
C GLU A 73 9.69 -7.79 -9.10
N ARG A 74 8.98 -6.77 -9.56
CA ARG A 74 9.22 -5.38 -9.14
C ARG A 74 8.63 -5.04 -7.78
N LEU A 75 7.53 -5.70 -7.38
CA LEU A 75 6.86 -5.47 -6.10
C LEU A 75 7.38 -6.37 -4.99
N ALA A 76 7.86 -7.59 -5.30
CA ALA A 76 8.43 -8.51 -4.32
C ALA A 76 9.70 -7.96 -3.64
N ASN A 77 10.47 -7.14 -4.37
CA ASN A 77 11.73 -6.57 -3.91
C ASN A 77 11.58 -5.29 -3.07
N ASN A 78 10.35 -4.82 -2.83
CA ASN A 78 10.10 -3.64 -2.03
C ASN A 78 9.00 -3.89 -0.99
N PRO A 79 9.26 -4.74 0.01
CA PRO A 79 8.34 -4.86 1.11
C PRO A 79 8.31 -3.51 1.78
N PHE A 80 7.12 -2.90 1.80
CA PHE A 80 6.92 -1.55 2.29
C PHE A 80 7.09 -1.51 3.81
N HIS A 81 8.32 -1.61 4.28
CA HIS A 81 8.69 -1.51 5.67
C HIS A 81 8.88 -0.04 6.02
N LEU A 82 8.33 0.35 7.18
CA LEU A 82 8.53 1.65 7.80
C LEU A 82 9.95 1.72 8.37
#